data_AF-A0A928Q5K9-F1
#
_entry.id   AF-A0A928Q5K9-F1
#
_cell.length_a   1.000
_cell.length_b   1.000
_cell.length_c   1.000
_cell.angle_alpha   90.00
_cell.angle_beta   90.00
_cell.angle_gamma   90.00
#
_symmetry.space_group_name_H-M   'P 1'
#
loop_
_entity.id
_entity.type
_entity.pdbx_description
1 polymer ?
#
loop_
_entity_poly.entity_id
_entity_poly.type
_entity_poly.pdbx_seq_one_letter_code
_entity_poly.pdbx_strand_id
1 'polypeptide(L)'
;MPVARFTVRDDREEDFVSTALAPVFLRSADDDMKTVKEAGAFLQTLEDLGLITLDYDIPLNGYGYEEYRTSALYEYFCATVAEGAARPSFLGNTPVLELGSIALTETGEQIAAAHCGRSHDHHHG
;
A
#
# COMPACT_ATOMS: atom_id res chain seq x y z
N MET A 1 -4.10 8.77 3.91
CA MET A 1 -4.74 7.42 3.91
C MET A 1 -3.67 6.37 4.20
N PRO A 2 -4.01 5.18 4.74
CA PRO A 2 -3.00 4.13 4.94
C PRO A 2 -2.58 3.51 3.61
N VAL A 3 -1.34 3.05 3.52
CA VAL A 3 -0.85 2.14 2.47
C VAL A 3 0.18 1.22 3.09
N ALA A 4 0.48 0.11 2.44
CA ALA A 4 1.59 -0.75 2.82
C ALA A 4 2.32 -1.27 1.58
N ARG A 5 3.47 -1.89 1.79
CA ARG A 5 4.11 -2.76 0.80
C ARG A 5 4.59 -4.04 1.47
N PHE A 6 4.57 -5.12 0.71
CA PHE A 6 5.07 -6.42 1.15
C PHE A 6 6.46 -6.61 0.58
N THR A 7 7.45 -6.71 1.46
CA THR A 7 8.84 -6.91 1.08
C THR A 7 9.38 -8.18 1.70
N VAL A 8 10.35 -8.79 1.01
CA VAL A 8 11.11 -9.93 1.49
C VAL A 8 12.52 -9.43 1.81
N ARG A 9 13.01 -9.75 3.02
CA ARG A 9 14.39 -9.52 3.45
C ARG A 9 15.10 -10.85 3.68
N ASP A 10 16.42 -10.81 3.74
CA ASP A 10 17.25 -11.96 4.11
C ASP A 10 17.97 -11.66 5.43
N ASP A 11 17.82 -12.52 6.43
CA ASP A 11 18.53 -12.35 7.72
C ASP A 11 20.05 -12.59 7.60
N ARG A 12 20.52 -13.18 6.49
CA ARG A 12 21.95 -13.41 6.20
C ARG A 12 22.58 -12.27 5.40
N GLU A 13 21.79 -11.42 4.76
CA GLU A 13 22.25 -10.33 3.90
C GLU A 13 21.42 -9.07 4.17
N GLU A 14 21.95 -8.18 5.01
CA GLU A 14 21.22 -6.99 5.50
C GLU A 14 20.74 -6.05 4.38
N ASP A 15 21.48 -5.98 3.28
CA ASP A 15 21.17 -5.12 2.13
C ASP A 15 20.14 -5.76 1.17
N PHE A 16 19.78 -7.04 1.37
CA PHE A 16 18.80 -7.70 0.52
C PHE A 16 17.37 -7.29 0.89
N VAL A 17 16.74 -6.56 -0.03
CA VAL A 17 15.31 -6.24 0.02
C VAL A 17 14.69 -6.45 -1.36
N SER A 18 13.59 -7.20 -1.42
CA SER A 18 12.81 -7.41 -2.64
C SER A 18 11.33 -7.11 -2.41
N THR A 19 10.74 -6.28 -3.26
CA THR A 19 9.31 -5.96 -3.18
C THR A 19 8.47 -7.03 -3.86
N ALA A 20 7.60 -7.69 -3.09
CA ALA A 20 6.67 -8.68 -3.60
C ALA A 20 5.36 -8.05 -4.08
N LEU A 21 4.86 -7.03 -3.37
CA LEU A 21 3.63 -6.32 -3.72
C LEU A 21 3.65 -4.88 -3.21
N ALA A 22 3.47 -3.93 -4.13
CA ALA A 22 3.30 -2.51 -3.83
C ALA A 22 2.54 -1.81 -4.97
N PRO A 23 1.74 -0.77 -4.68
CA PRO A 23 1.20 -0.43 -3.37
C PRO A 23 0.13 -1.43 -2.91
N VAL A 24 0.03 -1.65 -1.60
CA VAL A 24 -1.06 -2.42 -0.96
C VAL A 24 -2.00 -1.44 -0.27
N PHE A 25 -3.23 -1.36 -0.77
CA PHE A 25 -4.32 -0.66 -0.10
C PHE A 25 -5.44 -1.65 0.18
N LEU A 26 -5.87 -1.72 1.44
CA LEU A 26 -6.94 -2.60 1.90
C LEU A 26 -8.10 -1.76 2.38
N ARG A 27 -9.31 -2.08 1.91
CA ARG A 27 -10.56 -1.53 2.48
C ARG A 27 -11.06 -2.41 3.62
N SER A 28 -10.72 -3.69 3.56
CA SER A 28 -11.04 -4.70 4.57
C SER A 28 -9.95 -5.77 4.61
N ALA A 29 -9.87 -6.52 5.72
CA ALA A 29 -8.92 -7.64 5.85
C ALA A 29 -9.22 -8.81 4.89
N ASP A 30 -10.43 -8.84 4.32
CA ASP A 30 -10.92 -9.87 3.39
C ASP A 30 -10.71 -9.49 1.91
N ASP A 31 -10.12 -8.32 1.62
CA ASP A 31 -9.85 -7.89 0.24
C ASP A 31 -8.91 -8.89 -0.45
N ASP A 32 -9.30 -9.35 -1.64
CA ASP A 32 -8.54 -10.33 -2.40
C ASP A 32 -7.38 -9.72 -3.21
N MET A 33 -6.49 -10.59 -3.70
CA MET A 33 -5.33 -10.18 -4.49
C MET A 33 -5.71 -9.35 -5.73
N LYS A 34 -6.85 -9.65 -6.36
CA LYS A 34 -7.28 -8.93 -7.56
C LYS A 34 -7.64 -7.49 -7.22
N THR A 35 -8.47 -7.31 -6.21
CA THR A 35 -8.92 -6.01 -5.71
C THR A 35 -7.74 -5.15 -5.28
N VAL A 36 -6.79 -5.74 -4.54
CA VAL A 36 -5.59 -5.03 -4.09
C VAL A 36 -4.71 -4.60 -5.26
N LYS A 37 -4.54 -5.45 -6.28
CA LYS A 37 -3.78 -5.07 -7.49
C LYS A 37 -4.45 -3.98 -8.29
N GLU A 38 -5.77 -4.01 -8.43
CA GLU A 38 -6.54 -2.96 -9.12
C GLU A 38 -6.43 -1.62 -8.39
N ALA A 39 -6.61 -1.62 -7.07
CA ALA A 39 -6.42 -0.43 -6.23
C ALA A 39 -4.98 0.08 -6.29
N GLY A 40 -4.00 -0.83 -6.22
CA GLY A 40 -2.58 -0.48 -6.29
C GLY A 40 -2.19 0.17 -7.61
N ALA A 41 -2.64 -0.39 -8.75
CA ALA A 41 -2.40 0.20 -10.06
C ALA A 41 -3.02 1.60 -10.21
N PHE A 42 -4.21 1.80 -9.62
CA PHE A 42 -4.85 3.12 -9.59
C PHE A 42 -4.05 4.12 -8.75
N LEU A 43 -3.59 3.74 -7.56
CA LEU A 43 -2.74 4.60 -6.72
C LEU A 43 -1.43 4.94 -7.41
N GLN A 44 -0.78 3.97 -8.07
CA GLN A 44 0.43 4.24 -8.84
C GLN A 44 0.16 5.25 -9.95
N THR A 45 -0.96 5.13 -10.65
CA THR A 45 -1.35 6.10 -11.69
C THR A 45 -1.51 7.51 -11.11
N LEU A 46 -2.10 7.66 -9.92
CA LEU A 46 -2.24 8.96 -9.27
C LEU A 46 -0.89 9.55 -8.84
N GLU A 47 0.02 8.71 -8.35
CA GLU A 47 1.38 9.11 -8.00
C GLU A 47 2.18 9.53 -9.24
N ASP A 48 2.10 8.76 -10.33
CA ASP A 48 2.77 9.05 -11.61
C ASP A 48 2.29 10.37 -12.23
N LEU A 49 1.02 10.72 -11.99
CA LEU A 49 0.43 12.02 -12.37
C LEU A 49 0.83 13.16 -11.41
N GLY A 50 1.57 12.87 -10.34
CA GLY A 50 2.00 13.83 -9.33
C GLY A 50 0.85 14.34 -8.47
N LEU A 51 -0.21 13.56 -8.28
CA LEU A 51 -1.41 13.95 -7.51
C LEU A 51 -1.36 13.48 -6.06
N ILE A 52 -0.67 12.39 -5.79
CA ILE A 52 -0.44 11.85 -4.45
C ILE A 52 1.03 11.51 -4.28
N THR A 53 1.45 11.33 -3.03
CA THR A 53 2.70 10.67 -2.67
C THR A 53 2.40 9.37 -1.93
N LEU A 54 3.16 8.31 -2.21
CA LEU A 54 3.18 7.07 -1.45
C LEU A 54 4.47 7.00 -0.64
N ASP A 55 4.37 7.19 0.68
CA ASP A 55 5.52 7.16 1.59
C ASP A 55 5.45 5.92 2.49
N TYR A 56 6.45 5.04 2.40
CA TYR A 56 6.54 3.80 3.18
C TYR A 56 7.45 3.89 4.41
N ASP A 57 8.03 5.06 4.67
CA ASP A 57 8.86 5.35 5.84
C ASP A 57 8.05 6.10 6.92
N ILE A 58 6.93 6.71 6.53
CA ILE A 58 6.05 7.50 7.40
C ILE A 58 4.67 6.83 7.51
N PRO A 59 4.45 5.93 8.50
CA PRO A 59 3.13 5.43 8.81
C PRO A 59 2.23 6.52 9.43
N LEU A 60 0.92 6.36 9.29
CA LEU A 60 -0.06 7.25 9.89
C LEU A 60 -0.02 7.18 11.43
N ASN A 61 0.15 8.33 12.07
CA ASN A 61 0.15 8.42 13.53
C ASN A 61 -1.23 8.06 14.10
N GLY A 62 -1.27 7.14 15.07
CA GLY A 62 -2.48 6.68 15.72
C GLY A 62 -3.34 5.72 14.88
N TYR A 63 -2.89 5.33 13.67
CA TYR A 63 -3.57 4.32 12.87
C TYR A 63 -3.05 2.92 13.17
N GLY A 64 -3.95 1.99 13.45
CA GLY A 64 -3.61 0.63 13.86
C GLY A 64 -2.97 -0.19 12.74
N TYR A 65 -3.45 -0.13 11.49
CA TYR A 65 -3.13 -1.06 10.39
C TYR A 65 -3.46 -2.54 10.71
N GLU A 66 -4.46 -2.78 11.57
CA GLU A 66 -4.84 -4.14 11.97
C GLU A 66 -5.34 -4.95 10.77
N GLU A 67 -6.12 -4.32 9.90
CA GLU A 67 -6.63 -4.95 8.67
C GLU A 67 -5.50 -5.41 7.73
N TYR A 68 -4.32 -4.79 7.79
CA TYR A 68 -3.15 -5.23 7.03
C TYR A 68 -2.48 -6.44 7.69
N ARG A 69 -2.27 -6.38 9.01
CA ARG A 69 -1.61 -7.46 9.78
C ARG A 69 -2.44 -8.73 9.82
N THR A 70 -3.76 -8.61 9.84
CA THR A 70 -4.69 -9.75 9.90
C THR A 70 -5.30 -10.08 8.54
N SER A 71 -4.82 -9.48 7.44
CA SER A 71 -5.35 -9.78 6.11
C SER A 71 -4.99 -11.19 5.68
N ALA A 72 -5.93 -11.86 5.00
CA ALA A 72 -5.67 -13.14 4.34
C ALA A 72 -4.52 -13.02 3.32
N LEU A 73 -4.34 -11.83 2.73
CA LEU A 73 -3.28 -11.56 1.78
C LEU A 73 -1.90 -11.53 2.44
N TYR A 74 -1.78 -10.91 3.62
CA TYR A 74 -0.52 -10.90 4.37
C TYR A 74 -0.18 -12.28 4.94
N GLU A 75 -1.18 -13.02 5.42
CA GLU A 75 -1.01 -14.42 5.82
C GLU A 75 -0.50 -15.29 4.64
N TYR A 76 -1.13 -15.17 3.47
CA TYR A 76 -0.70 -15.86 2.26
C TYR A 76 0.73 -15.48 1.84
N PHE A 77 1.09 -14.20 1.95
CA PHE A 77 2.45 -13.74 1.68
C PHE A 77 3.47 -14.37 2.64
N CYS A 78 3.20 -14.36 3.95
CA CYS A 78 4.06 -15.00 4.95
C CYS A 78 4.25 -16.50 4.68
N ALA A 79 3.18 -17.22 4.34
CA ALA A 79 3.26 -18.63 3.97
C ALA A 79 4.12 -18.84 2.70
N THR A 80 3.95 -17.99 1.69
CA THR A 80 4.73 -18.04 0.45
C THR A 80 6.23 -17.82 0.70
N VAL A 81 6.59 -16.87 1.57
CA VAL A 81 8.00 -16.62 1.94
C VAL A 81 8.56 -17.80 2.73
N ALA A 82 7.81 -18.37 3.67
CA ALA A 82 8.24 -19.54 4.44
C ALA A 82 8.47 -20.77 3.54
N GLU A 83 7.58 -21.04 2.58
CA GLU A 83 7.75 -22.10 1.59
C GLU A 83 8.96 -21.86 0.69
N GLY A 84 9.18 -20.59 0.28
CA GLY A 84 10.35 -20.17 -0.47
C GLY A 84 11.64 -20.44 0.29
N ALA A 85 11.73 -19.98 1.54
CA ALA A 85 12.92 -20.09 2.39
C ALA A 85 13.42 -21.54 2.59
N ALA A 86 12.52 -22.52 2.50
CA ALA A 86 12.89 -23.95 2.56
C ALA A 86 13.63 -24.45 1.30
N ARG A 87 13.66 -23.68 0.21
CA ARG A 87 14.28 -24.05 -1.06
C ARG A 87 15.71 -23.50 -1.15
N PRO A 88 16.70 -24.30 -1.58
CA PRO A 88 18.11 -23.89 -1.61
C PRO A 88 18.44 -22.65 -2.46
N SER A 89 17.56 -22.26 -3.38
CA SER A 89 17.78 -21.18 -4.35
C SER A 89 16.80 -20.01 -4.20
N PHE A 90 16.02 -19.95 -3.12
CA PHE A 90 15.12 -18.84 -2.87
C PHE A 90 15.86 -17.69 -2.19
N LEU A 91 15.61 -16.47 -2.65
CA LEU A 91 16.24 -15.26 -2.13
C LEU A 91 15.35 -14.67 -1.04
N GLY A 92 15.94 -14.44 0.14
CA GLY A 92 15.23 -13.92 1.31
C GLY A 92 14.41 -14.99 2.05
N ASN A 93 14.14 -14.72 3.31
CA ASN A 93 13.45 -15.64 4.21
C ASN A 93 12.53 -14.93 5.23
N THR A 94 12.55 -13.60 5.25
CA THR A 94 11.83 -12.80 6.24
C THR A 94 10.76 -11.98 5.53
N PRO A 95 9.46 -12.26 5.71
CA PRO A 95 8.40 -11.41 5.21
C PRO A 95 8.31 -10.15 6.06
N VAL A 96 8.22 -8.99 5.41
CA VAL A 96 8.12 -7.68 6.08
C VAL A 96 6.91 -6.93 5.54
N LEU A 97 6.11 -6.43 6.47
CA LEU A 97 5.02 -5.49 6.20
C LEU A 97 5.53 -4.08 6.48
N GLU A 98 5.81 -3.33 5.42
CA GLU A 98 6.23 -1.93 5.55
C GLU A 98 5.00 -1.02 5.43
N LEU A 99 4.75 -0.27 6.51
CA LEU A 99 3.55 0.55 6.67
C LEU A 99 3.85 1.98 6.24
N GLY A 100 2.91 2.55 5.50
CA GLY A 100 3.07 3.85 4.90
C GLY A 100 1.82 4.69 4.92
N SER A 101 1.95 5.90 4.39
CA SER A 101 0.87 6.84 4.22
C SER A 101 0.79 7.36 2.79
N ILE A 102 -0.43 7.71 2.43
CA ILE A 102 -0.78 8.40 1.20
C ILE A 102 -1.17 9.83 1.58
N ALA A 103 -0.55 10.81 0.93
CA ALA A 103 -0.91 12.23 1.04
C ALA A 103 -1.20 12.81 -0.35
N LEU A 104 -2.03 13.86 -0.41
CA LEU A 104 -2.19 14.65 -1.62
C LEU A 104 -0.93 15.51 -1.83
N THR A 105 -0.54 15.72 -3.08
CA THR A 105 0.39 16.79 -3.44
C THR A 105 -0.36 18.12 -3.53
N GLU A 106 0.37 19.23 -3.64
CA GLU A 106 -0.24 20.53 -3.91
C GLU A 106 -1.13 20.50 -5.18
N THR A 107 -0.67 19.85 -6.25
CA THR A 107 -1.45 19.64 -7.48
C THR A 107 -2.71 18.82 -7.21
N GLY A 108 -2.58 17.74 -6.44
CA GLY A 108 -3.71 16.89 -6.05
C GLY A 108 -4.76 17.64 -5.25
N GLU A 109 -4.34 18.48 -4.28
CA GLU A 109 -5.23 19.32 -3.48
C GLU A 109 -6.01 20.32 -4.35
N GLN A 110 -5.33 21.00 -5.29
CA GLN A 110 -5.96 21.96 -6.19
C GLN A 110 -7.04 21.30 -7.07
N ILE A 111 -6.75 20.13 -7.65
CA ILE A 111 -7.71 19.39 -8.48
C ILE A 111 -8.89 18.90 -7.62
N ALA A 112 -8.63 18.33 -6.45
CA ALA A 112 -9.67 17.88 -5.55
C ALA A 112 -10.61 19.02 -5.15
N ALA A 113 -10.05 20.19 -4.80
CA ALA A 113 -10.83 21.38 -4.45
C ALA A 113 -11.72 21.87 -5.60
N ALA A 114 -11.19 21.91 -6.83
CA ALA A 114 -11.94 22.33 -8.02
C ALA A 114 -13.15 21.43 -8.33
N HIS A 115 -13.07 20.14 -7.99
CA HIS A 115 -14.14 19.18 -8.21
C HIS A 115 -15.11 19.04 -7.03
N CYS A 116 -14.66 19.29 -5.79
CA CYS A 116 -15.54 19.30 -4.61
C CYS A 116 -16.36 20.60 -4.48
N GLY A 117 -15.88 21.73 -5.02
CA GLY A 117 -16.57 23.03 -4.97
C GLY A 117 -17.79 23.21 -5.88
N ARG A 118 -18.06 22.29 -6.83
CA ARG A 118 -19.20 22.41 -7.77
C ARG A 118 -20.55 21.92 -7.24
N SER A 119 -20.62 21.45 -5.99
CA SER A 119 -21.85 20.85 -5.44
C SER A 119 -22.71 21.80 -4.58
N HIS A 120 -22.37 23.09 -4.45
CA HIS A 120 -23.07 23.99 -3.50
C HIS A 120 -23.64 25.31 -4.03
N ASP A 121 -23.69 25.57 -5.35
CA ASP A 121 -24.18 26.85 -5.89
C ASP A 121 -25.45 26.76 -6.77
N HIS A 122 -26.41 25.89 -6.45
CA HIS A 122 -27.74 25.95 -7.06
C HIS A 122 -28.89 25.70 -6.07
N HIS A 123 -29.16 26.68 -5.21
CA HIS A 123 -30.55 26.95 -4.80
C HIS A 123 -30.75 28.44 -4.49
N HIS A 124 -31.06 29.20 -5.53
CA HIS A 124 -31.88 30.41 -5.41
C HIS A 124 -33.26 30.08 -5.97
N GLY A 125 -34.27 30.14 -5.10
CA GLY A 125 -35.69 30.10 -5.38
C GLY A 125 -36.41 30.75 -4.22
#